data_AF-A0A2K3MWB0-F1
#
_entry.id   AF-A0A2K3MWB0-F1
#
_cell.length_a   1.000
_cell.length_b   1.000
_cell.length_c   1.000
_cell.angle_alpha   90.00
_cell.angle_beta   90.00
_cell.angle_gamma   90.00
#
_symmetry.space_group_name_H-M   'P 1'
#
loop_
_entity.id
_entity.type
_entity.pdbx_description
1 polymer ?
#
loop_
_entity_poly.entity_id
_entity_poly.type
_entity_poly.pdbx_seq_one_letter_code
_entity_poly.pdbx_strand_id
1 'polypeptide(L)'
;MESILLKTLSIHNHTLQQQVPFVGMDWSWLIEFLKGMVKPVCATAVVFLAVGLSFSQKLGLEVEMIIAILRAFVQLSIIGFVLQFIFNQESSGWILLAYLFMVSIAGYTAGQRAKQVPRGKYVAGASILTGTAITMFVLVALSVFPFTPRYIIPVAGMMVGNSMTVTGVTMKRLRDDIKAQINLVETALALGATPRQATHQQVKRALIIALSPVVDNTKTVGLISLPGAMTGLIMGGASPLEAIQLQIVVMNMMIGAATISSIMATYLCWPAFFTKAYQLETKVFST
;
A
#
# COMPACT_ATOMS: atom_id res chain seq x y z
N MET A 1 36.10 27.67 14.29
CA MET A 1 36.08 26.66 13.21
C MET A 1 36.42 25.25 13.74
N GLU A 2 37.26 25.10 14.76
CA GLU A 2 37.58 23.80 15.40
C GLU A 2 36.42 23.15 16.20
N SER A 3 35.52 23.94 16.83
CA SER A 3 34.43 23.35 17.64
C SER A 3 33.33 22.67 16.81
N ILE A 4 33.23 23.01 15.51
CA ILE A 4 32.28 22.40 14.58
C ILE A 4 32.84 21.07 14.08
N LEU A 5 34.14 21.00 13.76
CA LEU A 5 34.83 19.76 13.39
C LEU A 5 34.80 18.70 14.50
N LEU A 6 34.99 19.11 15.77
CA LEU A 6 34.91 18.20 16.93
C LEU A 6 33.48 17.65 17.14
N LYS A 7 32.44 18.46 16.88
CA LYS A 7 31.04 18.00 16.97
C LYS A 7 30.68 17.04 15.85
N THR A 8 31.16 17.28 14.62
CA THR A 8 30.95 16.39 13.47
C THR A 8 31.70 15.07 13.64
N LEU A 9 32.92 15.09 14.18
CA LEU A 9 33.69 13.87 14.52
C LEU A 9 33.07 13.08 15.69
N SER A 10 32.53 13.77 16.69
CA SER A 10 31.83 13.12 17.81
C SER A 10 30.53 12.43 17.36
N ILE A 11 29.77 13.04 16.45
CA ILE A 11 28.55 12.45 15.89
C ILE A 11 28.87 11.27 14.96
N HIS A 12 29.99 11.34 14.22
CA HIS A 12 30.43 10.24 13.34
C HIS A 12 30.93 9.00 14.12
N ASN A 13 31.54 9.20 15.30
CA ASN A 13 31.98 8.10 16.16
C ASN A 13 30.81 7.35 16.83
N HIS A 14 29.70 8.02 17.13
CA HIS A 14 28.53 7.35 17.72
C HIS A 14 27.75 6.49 16.72
N THR A 15 27.88 6.75 15.40
CA THR A 15 27.23 5.95 14.35
C THR A 15 27.96 4.65 13.97
N LEU A 16 29.24 4.51 14.34
CA LEU A 16 30.06 3.34 13.99
C LEU A 16 30.11 2.26 15.09
N GLN A 17 29.45 2.49 16.23
CA GLN A 17 29.50 1.58 17.39
C GLN A 17 28.23 0.75 17.64
N GLN A 18 27.27 0.76 16.71
CA GLN A 18 26.14 -0.18 16.71
C GLN A 18 26.36 -1.35 15.73
N GLN A 19 27.55 -1.94 15.79
CA GLN A 19 27.73 -3.31 15.31
C GLN A 19 27.10 -4.22 16.36
N VAL A 20 25.90 -4.74 16.07
CA VAL A 20 25.32 -5.85 16.83
C VAL A 20 26.21 -7.06 16.57
N PRO A 21 26.98 -7.57 17.56
CA PRO A 21 27.80 -8.74 17.34
C PRO A 21 26.88 -9.95 17.16
N PHE A 22 26.85 -10.52 15.96
CA PHE A 22 26.00 -11.68 15.62
C PHE A 22 26.57 -13.00 16.17
N VAL A 23 27.28 -12.99 17.29
CA VAL A 23 27.87 -14.19 17.90
C VAL A 23 27.87 -14.04 19.42
N GLY A 24 26.86 -14.64 20.06
CA GLY A 24 26.63 -14.63 21.51
C GLY A 24 25.15 -14.45 21.81
N MET A 25 24.45 -15.53 22.17
CA MET A 25 23.01 -15.50 22.44
C MET A 25 22.74 -14.88 23.82
N ASP A 26 22.93 -13.57 23.94
CA ASP A 26 22.53 -12.79 25.10
C ASP A 26 21.02 -12.47 25.01
N TRP A 27 20.24 -13.05 25.92
CA TRP A 27 18.79 -12.83 26.06
C TRP A 27 18.42 -11.39 26.47
N SER A 28 19.42 -10.55 26.76
CA SER A 28 19.28 -9.13 27.11
C SER A 28 18.56 -8.33 26.03
N TRP A 29 18.91 -8.58 24.76
CA TRP A 29 18.27 -7.95 23.61
C TRP A 29 16.76 -8.26 23.53
N LEU A 30 16.36 -9.50 23.84
CA LEU A 30 14.95 -9.92 23.82
C LEU A 30 14.18 -9.24 24.96
N ILE A 31 14.81 -9.09 26.13
CA ILE A 31 14.24 -8.37 27.28
C ILE A 31 14.11 -6.87 26.97
N GLU A 32 15.10 -6.25 26.31
CA GLU A 32 15.01 -4.85 25.87
C GLU A 32 13.90 -4.64 24.85
N PHE A 33 13.78 -5.54 23.87
CA PHE A 33 12.69 -5.54 22.91
C PHE A 33 11.33 -5.66 23.62
N LEU A 34 11.16 -6.63 24.52
CA LEU A 34 9.92 -6.82 25.29
C LEU A 34 9.58 -5.61 26.17
N LYS A 35 10.57 -5.00 26.82
CA LYS A 35 10.38 -3.75 27.59
C LYS A 35 9.93 -2.60 26.68
N GLY A 36 10.50 -2.49 25.48
CA GLY A 36 10.08 -1.51 24.46
C GLY A 36 8.66 -1.70 23.96
N MET A 37 8.14 -2.95 23.99
CA MET A 37 6.79 -3.28 23.52
C MET A 37 5.66 -2.94 24.51
N VAL A 38 5.97 -2.60 25.77
CA VAL A 38 4.95 -2.25 26.78
C VAL A 38 4.10 -1.05 26.32
N LYS A 39 4.72 0.00 25.79
CA LYS A 39 4.00 1.21 25.33
C LYS A 39 3.06 0.91 24.14
N PRO A 40 3.49 0.22 23.05
CA PRO A 40 2.59 -0.25 22.01
C PRO A 40 1.43 -1.11 22.52
N VAL A 41 1.70 -2.03 23.45
CA VAL A 41 0.66 -2.90 24.01
C VAL A 41 -0.38 -2.08 24.77
N CYS A 42 0.02 -1.13 25.62
CA CYS A 42 -0.94 -0.24 26.29
C CYS A 42 -1.77 0.58 25.29
N ALA A 43 -1.18 1.03 24.17
CA ALA A 43 -1.91 1.77 23.13
C ALA A 43 -3.01 0.94 22.44
N THR A 44 -2.93 -0.41 22.47
CA THR A 44 -4.00 -1.27 21.94
C THR A 44 -5.34 -1.10 22.68
N ALA A 45 -5.34 -0.51 23.89
CA ALA A 45 -6.55 -0.15 24.64
C ALA A 45 -7.54 0.69 23.81
N VAL A 46 -7.04 1.58 22.95
CA VAL A 46 -7.89 2.40 22.06
C VAL A 46 -8.67 1.53 21.07
N VAL A 47 -8.08 0.44 20.61
CA VAL A 47 -8.76 -0.51 19.73
C VAL A 47 -9.82 -1.27 20.52
N PHE A 48 -9.51 -1.72 21.74
CA PHE A 48 -10.50 -2.39 22.58
C PHE A 48 -11.75 -1.51 22.81
N LEU A 49 -11.58 -0.20 22.96
CA LEU A 49 -12.70 0.75 22.97
C LEU A 49 -13.48 0.75 21.66
N ALA A 50 -12.80 0.80 20.51
CA ALA A 50 -13.45 0.75 19.19
C ALA A 50 -14.17 -0.59 18.95
N VAL A 51 -13.64 -1.71 19.45
CA VAL A 51 -14.30 -3.03 19.44
C VAL A 51 -15.56 -3.01 20.30
N GLY A 52 -15.51 -2.41 21.48
CA GLY A 52 -16.69 -2.22 22.33
C GLY A 52 -17.79 -1.40 21.65
N LEU A 53 -17.41 -0.33 20.95
CA LEU A 53 -18.34 0.48 20.15
C LEU A 53 -18.91 -0.29 18.94
N SER A 54 -18.07 -1.07 18.26
CA SER A 54 -18.51 -1.95 17.16
C SER A 54 -19.58 -2.93 17.65
N PHE A 55 -19.35 -3.55 18.81
CA PHE A 55 -20.29 -4.48 19.42
C PHE A 55 -21.62 -3.80 19.76
N SER A 56 -21.56 -2.59 20.33
CA SER A 56 -22.76 -1.79 20.62
C SER A 56 -23.56 -1.44 19.36
N GLN A 57 -22.89 -1.25 18.23
CA GLN A 57 -23.53 -0.93 16.94
C GLN A 57 -23.76 -2.14 16.04
N LYS A 58 -23.43 -3.36 16.49
CA LYS A 58 -23.58 -4.62 15.75
C LYS A 58 -22.94 -4.58 14.36
N LEU A 59 -21.76 -3.96 14.23
CA LEU A 59 -21.07 -3.83 12.94
C LEU A 59 -20.46 -5.16 12.46
N GLY A 60 -20.26 -6.13 13.37
CA GLY A 60 -19.71 -7.45 13.02
C GLY A 60 -18.22 -7.42 12.68
N LEU A 61 -17.51 -6.34 13.05
CA LEU A 61 -16.10 -6.11 12.74
C LEU A 61 -15.18 -6.49 13.91
N GLU A 62 -15.72 -6.93 15.05
CA GLU A 62 -14.98 -7.10 16.31
C GLU A 62 -13.83 -8.10 16.15
N VAL A 63 -14.14 -9.28 15.64
CA VAL A 63 -13.17 -10.36 15.41
C VAL A 63 -12.18 -9.97 14.31
N GLU A 64 -12.65 -9.32 13.24
CA GLU A 64 -11.79 -8.85 12.16
C GLU A 64 -10.78 -7.80 12.64
N MET A 65 -11.19 -6.86 13.50
CA MET A 65 -10.31 -5.85 14.09
C MET A 65 -9.24 -6.46 14.98
N ILE A 66 -9.62 -7.38 15.87
CA ILE A 66 -8.67 -8.06 16.77
C ILE A 66 -7.65 -8.85 15.96
N ILE A 67 -8.10 -9.65 14.99
CA ILE A 67 -7.21 -10.42 14.11
C ILE A 67 -6.30 -9.49 13.32
N ALA A 68 -6.83 -8.37 12.80
CA ALA A 68 -6.05 -7.41 12.02
C ALA A 68 -4.91 -6.80 12.85
N ILE A 69 -5.15 -6.46 14.11
CA ILE A 69 -4.13 -5.85 14.98
C ILE A 69 -3.11 -6.86 15.45
N LEU A 70 -3.54 -8.06 15.85
CA LEU A 70 -2.61 -9.12 16.21
C LEU A 70 -1.69 -9.44 15.02
N ARG A 71 -2.27 -9.58 13.83
CA ARG A 71 -1.53 -9.78 12.59
C ARG A 71 -0.58 -8.61 12.31
N ALA A 72 -1.05 -7.37 12.41
CA ALA A 72 -0.22 -6.19 12.17
C ALA A 72 0.96 -6.12 13.15
N PHE A 73 0.74 -6.40 14.43
CA PHE A 73 1.78 -6.44 15.44
C PHE A 73 2.87 -7.46 15.09
N VAL A 74 2.46 -8.71 14.83
CA VAL A 74 3.40 -9.79 14.44
C VAL A 74 4.13 -9.43 13.14
N GLN A 75 3.43 -8.91 12.13
CA GLN A 75 4.03 -8.52 10.85
C GLN A 75 5.04 -7.39 11.00
N LEU A 76 4.73 -6.34 11.75
CA LEU A 76 5.64 -5.22 11.97
C LEU A 76 6.88 -5.66 12.75
N SER A 77 6.72 -6.51 13.76
CA SER A 77 7.87 -7.08 14.49
C SER A 77 8.79 -7.86 13.55
N ILE A 78 8.24 -8.77 12.74
CA ILE A 78 9.02 -9.57 11.79
C ILE A 78 9.70 -8.67 10.74
N ILE A 79 8.96 -7.73 10.16
CA ILE A 79 9.49 -6.82 9.12
C ILE A 79 10.62 -5.96 9.68
N GLY A 80 10.53 -5.51 10.93
CA GLY A 80 11.61 -4.77 11.59
C GLY A 80 12.94 -5.54 11.55
N PHE A 81 12.92 -6.83 11.86
CA PHE A 81 14.09 -7.70 11.79
C PHE A 81 14.58 -7.91 10.35
N VAL A 82 13.65 -8.20 9.44
CA VAL A 82 13.98 -8.44 8.02
C VAL A 82 14.62 -7.21 7.38
N LEU A 83 14.11 -6.01 7.67
CA LEU A 83 14.66 -4.77 7.13
C LEU A 83 16.07 -4.48 7.65
N GLN A 84 16.36 -4.79 8.92
CA GLN A 84 17.72 -4.63 9.46
C GLN A 84 18.73 -5.49 8.69
N PHE A 85 18.37 -6.74 8.36
CA PHE A 85 19.19 -7.61 7.54
C PHE A 85 19.35 -7.09 6.11
N ILE A 86 18.24 -6.69 5.47
CA ILE A 86 18.26 -6.21 4.08
C ILE A 86 19.05 -4.91 3.93
N PHE A 87 18.97 -4.00 4.89
CA PHE A 87 19.67 -2.71 4.81
C PHE A 87 21.19 -2.83 4.95
N ASN A 88 21.69 -3.91 5.53
CA ASN A 88 23.12 -4.20 5.62
C ASN A 88 23.69 -4.86 4.35
N GLN A 89 22.86 -5.14 3.35
CA GLN A 89 23.28 -5.77 2.10
C GLN A 89 23.22 -4.77 0.95
N GLU A 90 24.33 -4.59 0.22
CA GLU A 90 24.42 -3.63 -0.90
C GLU A 90 23.87 -4.18 -2.22
N SER A 91 23.34 -5.42 -2.26
CA SER A 91 22.91 -6.03 -3.52
C SER A 91 21.52 -5.59 -3.96
N SER A 92 21.38 -5.10 -5.18
CA SER A 92 20.10 -4.70 -5.80
C SER A 92 19.07 -5.84 -5.90
N GLY A 93 19.51 -7.10 -5.84
CA GLY A 93 18.61 -8.27 -5.88
C GLY A 93 17.61 -8.31 -4.73
N TRP A 94 18.00 -7.87 -3.52
CA TRP A 94 17.09 -7.82 -2.36
C TRP A 94 15.98 -6.80 -2.52
N ILE A 95 16.24 -5.68 -3.21
CA ILE A 95 15.23 -4.66 -3.51
C ILE A 95 14.15 -5.26 -4.41
N LEU A 96 14.57 -5.92 -5.50
CA LEU A 96 13.64 -6.53 -6.44
C LEU A 96 12.82 -7.65 -5.77
N LEU A 97 13.47 -8.50 -4.97
CA LEU A 97 12.80 -9.58 -4.25
C LEU A 97 11.75 -9.02 -3.25
N ALA A 98 12.11 -8.02 -2.45
CA ALA A 98 11.20 -7.36 -1.52
C ALA A 98 10.03 -6.70 -2.27
N TYR A 99 10.30 -6.05 -3.39
CA TYR A 99 9.28 -5.42 -4.23
C TYR A 99 8.30 -6.45 -4.81
N LEU A 100 8.78 -7.54 -5.41
CA LEU A 100 7.92 -8.61 -5.94
C LEU A 100 7.11 -9.29 -4.84
N PHE A 101 7.70 -9.48 -3.66
CA PHE A 101 6.97 -9.99 -2.49
C PHE A 101 5.83 -9.04 -2.08
N MET A 102 6.11 -7.74 -1.97
CA MET A 102 5.09 -6.73 -1.67
C MET A 102 3.96 -6.71 -2.70
N VAL A 103 4.28 -6.73 -4.00
CA VAL A 103 3.27 -6.77 -5.07
C VAL A 103 2.43 -8.04 -5.03
N SER A 104 3.03 -9.19 -4.69
CA SER A 104 2.32 -10.46 -4.57
C SER A 104 1.29 -10.44 -3.43
N ILE A 105 1.71 -9.97 -2.25
CA ILE A 105 0.82 -9.80 -1.09
C ILE A 105 -0.28 -8.76 -1.37
N ALA A 106 0.07 -7.68 -2.07
CA ALA A 106 -0.87 -6.65 -2.48
C ALA A 106 -1.92 -7.18 -3.46
N GLY A 107 -1.50 -7.90 -4.50
CA GLY A 107 -2.41 -8.55 -5.45
C GLY A 107 -3.33 -9.56 -4.78
N TYR A 108 -2.80 -10.38 -3.87
CA TYR A 108 -3.61 -11.30 -3.06
C TYR A 108 -4.66 -10.56 -2.22
N THR A 109 -4.25 -9.52 -1.50
CA THR A 109 -5.11 -8.77 -0.57
C THR A 109 -6.18 -7.96 -1.31
N ALA A 110 -5.80 -7.27 -2.39
CA ALA A 110 -6.73 -6.55 -3.25
C ALA A 110 -7.73 -7.51 -3.92
N GLY A 111 -7.27 -8.65 -4.44
CA GLY A 111 -8.14 -9.67 -5.00
C GLY A 111 -9.09 -10.30 -3.97
N GLN A 112 -8.62 -10.49 -2.73
CA GLN A 112 -9.46 -10.96 -1.62
C GLN A 112 -10.52 -9.93 -1.21
N ARG A 113 -10.33 -8.64 -1.53
CA ARG A 113 -11.34 -7.59 -1.32
C ARG A 113 -12.47 -7.67 -2.36
N ALA A 114 -12.18 -8.23 -3.53
CA ALA A 114 -13.10 -8.44 -4.63
C ALA A 114 -13.25 -9.95 -4.92
N LYS A 115 -13.56 -10.77 -3.90
CA LYS A 115 -13.59 -12.25 -3.99
C LYS A 115 -14.49 -12.77 -5.10
N GLN A 116 -15.53 -12.01 -5.43
CA GLN A 116 -16.52 -12.37 -6.43
C GLN A 116 -16.07 -12.05 -7.86
N VAL A 117 -14.90 -11.43 -8.05
CA VAL A 117 -14.31 -11.23 -9.37
C VAL A 117 -13.46 -12.46 -9.72
N PRO A 118 -13.78 -13.19 -10.81
CA PRO A 118 -13.00 -14.36 -11.23
C PRO A 118 -11.54 -13.98 -11.45
N ARG A 119 -10.62 -14.81 -10.94
CA ARG A 119 -9.16 -14.56 -11.01
C ARG A 119 -8.74 -13.19 -10.45
N GLY A 120 -9.54 -12.61 -9.55
CA GLY A 120 -9.32 -11.26 -9.02
C GLY A 120 -7.92 -11.03 -8.42
N LYS A 121 -7.30 -12.06 -7.84
CA LYS A 121 -5.93 -11.99 -7.31
C LYS A 121 -4.88 -11.72 -8.39
N TYR A 122 -5.00 -12.39 -9.54
CA TYR A 122 -4.08 -12.22 -10.67
C TYR A 122 -4.31 -10.90 -11.39
N VAL A 123 -5.59 -10.53 -11.57
CA VAL A 123 -5.96 -9.23 -12.16
C VAL A 123 -5.41 -8.10 -11.29
N ALA A 124 -5.69 -8.11 -9.98
CA ALA A 124 -5.18 -7.10 -9.07
C ALA A 124 -3.64 -7.06 -9.04
N GLY A 125 -2.99 -8.22 -8.96
CA GLY A 125 -1.52 -8.31 -8.97
C GLY A 125 -0.89 -7.72 -10.23
N ALA A 126 -1.39 -8.09 -11.41
CA ALA A 126 -0.90 -7.57 -12.69
C ALA A 126 -1.13 -6.06 -12.83
N SER A 127 -2.30 -5.58 -12.38
CA SER A 127 -2.62 -4.15 -12.39
C SER A 127 -1.71 -3.34 -11.47
N ILE A 128 -1.53 -3.79 -10.23
CA ILE A 128 -0.65 -3.13 -9.25
C ILE A 128 0.80 -3.16 -9.72
N LEU A 129 1.27 -4.31 -10.23
CA LEU A 129 2.61 -4.43 -10.80
C LEU A 129 2.81 -3.42 -11.92
N THR A 130 1.87 -3.32 -12.85
CA THR A 130 1.99 -2.42 -14.00
C THR A 130 2.03 -0.95 -13.54
N GLY A 131 1.09 -0.52 -12.70
CA GLY A 131 1.03 0.87 -12.25
C GLY A 131 2.21 1.28 -11.38
N THR A 132 2.64 0.39 -10.48
CA THR A 132 3.80 0.66 -9.61
C THR A 132 5.13 0.51 -10.36
N ALA A 133 5.26 -0.39 -11.33
CA ALA A 133 6.49 -0.52 -12.12
C ALA A 133 6.73 0.71 -13.00
N ILE A 134 5.69 1.26 -13.64
CA ILE A 134 5.80 2.48 -14.45
C ILE A 134 6.27 3.66 -13.58
N THR A 135 5.66 3.85 -12.43
CA THR A 135 5.98 4.97 -11.54
C THR A 135 7.32 4.80 -10.82
N MET A 136 7.68 3.57 -10.42
CA MET A 136 9.01 3.25 -9.90
C MET A 136 10.10 3.46 -10.96
N PHE A 137 9.83 3.08 -12.21
CA PHE A 137 10.75 3.33 -13.32
C PHE A 137 11.01 4.83 -13.50
N VAL A 138 9.96 5.65 -13.50
CA VAL A 138 10.08 7.11 -13.58
C VAL A 138 10.87 7.67 -12.38
N LEU A 139 10.60 7.19 -11.16
CA LEU A 139 11.30 7.63 -9.96
C LEU A 139 12.81 7.34 -10.04
N VAL A 140 13.19 6.15 -10.50
CA VAL A 140 14.59 5.76 -10.68
C VAL A 140 15.23 6.53 -11.83
N ALA A 141 14.53 6.72 -12.95
CA ALA A 141 15.02 7.49 -14.09
C ALA A 141 15.31 8.96 -13.72
N LEU A 142 14.47 9.55 -12.87
CA LEU A 142 14.66 10.91 -12.35
C LEU A 142 15.75 11.01 -11.28
N SER A 143 16.34 9.89 -10.83
CA SER A 143 17.39 9.84 -9.80
C SER A 143 17.03 10.62 -8.52
N VAL A 144 15.75 10.58 -8.14
CA VAL A 144 15.21 11.33 -6.99
C VAL A 144 15.81 10.85 -5.67
N PHE A 145 16.04 9.54 -5.57
CA PHE A 145 16.66 8.89 -4.42
C PHE A 145 17.86 8.06 -4.88
N PRO A 146 18.89 7.91 -4.03
CA PRO A 146 19.90 6.90 -4.26
C PRO A 146 19.22 5.52 -4.28
N PHE A 147 19.61 4.68 -5.24
CA PHE A 147 19.03 3.35 -5.42
C PHE A 147 19.54 2.37 -4.35
N THR A 148 19.20 2.63 -3.10
CA THR A 148 19.55 1.79 -1.95
C THR A 148 18.30 1.23 -1.29
N PRO A 149 18.39 0.06 -0.63
CA PRO A 149 17.24 -0.58 0.01
C PRO A 149 16.50 0.34 0.99
N ARG A 150 17.22 1.22 1.68
CA ARG A 150 16.69 2.13 2.70
C ARG A 150 15.68 3.14 2.16
N TYR A 151 15.80 3.57 0.90
CA TYR A 151 14.86 4.50 0.27
C TYR A 151 13.84 3.80 -0.61
N ILE A 152 14.31 2.85 -1.44
CA ILE A 152 13.46 2.24 -2.46
C ILE A 152 12.38 1.33 -1.84
N ILE A 153 12.72 0.55 -0.80
CA ILE A 153 11.76 -0.40 -0.20
C ILE A 153 10.60 0.34 0.47
N PRO A 154 10.81 1.37 1.32
CA PRO A 154 9.70 2.12 1.90
C PRO A 154 8.84 2.84 0.87
N VAL A 155 9.45 3.48 -0.14
CA VAL A 155 8.70 4.21 -1.19
C VAL A 155 7.87 3.25 -2.04
N ALA A 156 8.47 2.13 -2.45
CA ALA A 156 7.74 1.08 -3.16
C ALA A 156 6.59 0.52 -2.30
N GLY A 157 6.81 0.29 -1.01
CA GLY A 157 5.78 -0.16 -0.08
C GLY A 157 4.60 0.80 0.01
N MET A 158 4.85 2.12 0.07
CA MET A 158 3.80 3.14 0.04
C MET A 158 3.00 3.12 -1.26
N MET A 159 3.68 3.04 -2.40
CA MET A 159 3.04 3.02 -3.73
C MET A 159 2.22 1.75 -3.95
N VAL A 160 2.77 0.59 -3.59
CA VAL A 160 2.10 -0.71 -3.66
C VAL A 160 0.89 -0.76 -2.72
N GLY A 161 1.03 -0.28 -1.48
CA GLY A 161 -0.07 -0.26 -0.50
C GLY A 161 -1.23 0.66 -0.90
N ASN A 162 -0.94 1.84 -1.46
CA ASN A 162 -1.98 2.72 -1.98
C ASN A 162 -2.66 2.08 -3.19
N SER A 163 -1.88 1.58 -4.15
CA SER A 163 -2.40 0.90 -5.36
C SER A 163 -3.24 -0.32 -5.02
N MET A 164 -2.86 -1.10 -4.00
CA MET A 164 -3.63 -2.23 -3.46
C MET A 164 -5.01 -1.79 -3.00
N THR A 165 -5.07 -0.71 -2.21
CA THR A 165 -6.33 -0.22 -1.63
C THR A 165 -7.26 0.28 -2.72
N VAL A 166 -6.77 1.14 -3.61
CA VAL A 166 -7.56 1.68 -4.72
C VAL A 166 -8.02 0.58 -5.66
N THR A 167 -7.11 -0.28 -6.12
CA THR A 167 -7.43 -1.39 -7.05
C THR A 167 -8.49 -2.33 -6.46
N GLY A 168 -8.34 -2.74 -5.20
CA GLY A 168 -9.32 -3.60 -4.55
C GLY A 168 -10.70 -2.96 -4.42
N VAL A 169 -10.76 -1.66 -4.13
CA VAL A 169 -12.03 -0.91 -4.09
C VAL A 169 -12.63 -0.76 -5.48
N THR A 170 -11.83 -0.40 -6.50
CA THR A 170 -12.28 -0.28 -7.90
C THR A 170 -12.90 -1.59 -8.38
N MET A 171 -12.22 -2.72 -8.20
CA MET A 171 -12.72 -4.02 -8.66
C MET A 171 -14.02 -4.43 -7.97
N LYS A 172 -14.08 -4.29 -6.65
CA LYS A 172 -15.29 -4.58 -5.87
C LYS A 172 -16.45 -3.69 -6.33
N ARG A 173 -16.20 -2.37 -6.41
CA ARG A 173 -17.22 -1.38 -6.75
C ARG A 173 -17.72 -1.54 -8.18
N LEU A 174 -16.84 -1.81 -9.13
CA LEU A 174 -17.20 -2.08 -10.52
C LEU A 174 -18.15 -3.28 -10.62
N ARG A 175 -17.82 -4.38 -9.94
CA ARG A 175 -18.66 -5.58 -9.91
C ARG A 175 -20.03 -5.30 -9.28
N ASP A 176 -20.06 -4.58 -8.16
CA ASP A 176 -21.31 -4.22 -7.47
C ASP A 176 -22.17 -3.26 -8.31
N ASP A 177 -21.57 -2.27 -8.98
CA ASP A 177 -22.28 -1.32 -9.84
C ASP A 177 -22.82 -2.00 -11.13
N ILE A 178 -22.08 -2.95 -11.72
CA ILE A 178 -22.59 -3.79 -12.84
C ILE A 178 -23.76 -4.66 -12.35
N LYS A 179 -23.62 -5.32 -11.19
CA LYS A 179 -24.70 -6.15 -10.61
C LYS A 179 -25.97 -5.34 -10.37
N ALA A 180 -25.84 -4.13 -9.84
CA ALA A 180 -26.97 -3.24 -9.56
C ALA A 180 -27.67 -2.72 -10.83
N GLN A 181 -26.95 -2.65 -11.95
CA GLN A 181 -27.44 -2.07 -13.22
C GLN A 181 -27.44 -3.08 -14.36
N ILE A 182 -27.60 -4.37 -14.05
CA ILE A 182 -27.48 -5.46 -15.03
C ILE A 182 -28.40 -5.25 -16.23
N ASN A 183 -29.66 -4.84 -15.99
CA ASN A 183 -30.64 -4.57 -17.05
C ASN A 183 -30.18 -3.48 -18.02
N LEU A 184 -29.51 -2.43 -17.53
CA LEU A 184 -29.00 -1.34 -18.36
C LEU A 184 -27.82 -1.81 -19.22
N VAL A 185 -26.92 -2.61 -18.62
CA VAL A 185 -25.77 -3.19 -19.33
C VAL A 185 -26.25 -4.16 -20.41
N GLU A 186 -27.18 -5.06 -20.08
CA GLU A 186 -27.76 -6.02 -21.05
C GLU A 186 -28.51 -5.31 -22.17
N THR A 187 -29.29 -4.27 -21.86
CA THR A 187 -30.00 -3.48 -22.89
C THR A 187 -29.00 -2.81 -23.84
N ALA A 188 -27.91 -2.23 -23.32
CA ALA A 188 -26.88 -1.62 -24.15
C ALA A 188 -26.21 -2.67 -25.06
N LEU A 189 -25.88 -3.85 -24.52
CA LEU A 189 -25.31 -4.95 -25.31
C LEU A 189 -26.29 -5.44 -26.40
N ALA A 190 -27.58 -5.54 -26.09
CA ALA A 190 -28.62 -5.93 -27.05
C ALA A 190 -28.80 -4.90 -28.18
N LEU A 191 -28.55 -3.62 -27.89
CA LEU A 191 -28.48 -2.54 -28.89
C LEU A 191 -27.16 -2.51 -29.68
N GLY A 192 -26.27 -3.48 -29.48
CA GLY A 192 -25.00 -3.61 -30.18
C GLY A 192 -23.83 -2.83 -29.56
N ALA A 193 -23.97 -2.31 -28.34
CA ALA A 193 -22.87 -1.68 -27.64
C ALA A 193 -21.78 -2.72 -27.29
N THR A 194 -20.52 -2.30 -27.36
CA THR A 194 -19.41 -3.12 -26.85
C THR A 194 -19.44 -3.18 -25.32
N PRO A 195 -18.87 -4.22 -24.67
CA PRO A 195 -18.79 -4.29 -23.21
C PRO A 195 -18.17 -3.04 -22.55
N ARG A 196 -17.22 -2.40 -23.24
CA ARG A 196 -16.61 -1.13 -22.82
C ARG A 196 -17.64 0.01 -22.77
N GLN A 197 -18.47 0.14 -23.80
CA GLN A 197 -19.50 1.16 -23.87
C GLN A 197 -20.61 0.87 -22.86
N ALA A 198 -21.04 -0.39 -22.75
CA ALA A 198 -22.09 -0.82 -21.84
C ALA A 198 -21.73 -0.62 -20.36
N THR A 199 -20.43 -0.65 -20.01
CA THR A 199 -19.95 -0.50 -18.62
C THR A 199 -19.27 0.84 -18.31
N HIS A 200 -19.25 1.78 -19.26
CA HIS A 200 -18.46 3.01 -19.13
C HIS A 200 -18.83 3.82 -17.88
N GLN A 201 -20.12 3.96 -17.59
CA GLN A 201 -20.60 4.73 -16.45
C GLN A 201 -20.26 4.06 -15.12
N GLN A 202 -20.33 2.73 -15.06
CA GLN A 202 -19.99 1.92 -13.88
C GLN A 202 -18.48 1.99 -13.61
N VAL A 203 -17.65 1.88 -14.65
CA VAL A 203 -16.19 2.07 -14.58
C VAL A 203 -15.85 3.46 -14.05
N LYS A 204 -16.45 4.51 -14.61
CA LYS A 204 -16.23 5.89 -14.16
C LYS A 204 -16.59 6.08 -12.69
N ARG A 205 -17.75 5.58 -12.26
CA ARG A 205 -18.20 5.67 -10.85
C ARG A 205 -17.27 4.91 -9.91
N ALA A 206 -16.89 3.70 -10.26
CA ALA A 206 -15.98 2.87 -9.47
C ALA A 206 -14.60 3.51 -9.30
N LEU A 207 -14.05 4.10 -10.36
CA LEU A 207 -12.77 4.81 -10.33
C LEU A 207 -12.84 6.07 -9.46
N ILE A 208 -13.88 6.90 -9.62
CA ILE A 208 -14.06 8.11 -8.80
C ILE A 208 -14.11 7.74 -7.32
N ILE A 209 -14.97 6.78 -6.94
CA ILE A 209 -15.10 6.34 -5.55
C ILE A 209 -13.78 5.81 -4.99
N ALA A 210 -13.04 5.03 -5.77
CA ALA A 210 -11.78 4.44 -5.32
C ALA A 210 -10.64 5.46 -5.20
N LEU A 211 -10.60 6.47 -6.08
CA LEU A 211 -9.53 7.47 -6.13
C LEU A 211 -9.80 8.69 -5.24
N SER A 212 -11.05 8.99 -4.89
CA SER A 212 -11.42 10.13 -4.04
C SER A 212 -10.57 10.23 -2.76
N PRO A 213 -10.38 9.17 -1.95
CA PRO A 213 -9.57 9.27 -0.74
C PRO A 213 -8.11 9.66 -1.01
N VAL A 214 -7.53 9.21 -2.14
CA VAL A 214 -6.15 9.54 -2.51
C VAL A 214 -6.05 11.01 -2.92
N VAL A 215 -7.00 11.49 -3.71
CA VAL A 215 -7.08 12.90 -4.13
C VAL A 215 -7.29 13.81 -2.91
N ASP A 216 -8.19 13.44 -2.00
CA ASP A 216 -8.51 14.27 -0.83
C ASP A 216 -7.37 14.27 0.21
N ASN A 217 -6.66 13.15 0.37
CA ASN A 217 -5.44 13.12 1.16
C ASN A 217 -4.35 14.03 0.54
N THR A 218 -4.24 14.04 -0.80
CA THR A 218 -3.28 14.89 -1.50
C THR A 218 -3.61 16.38 -1.38
N LYS A 219 -4.89 16.76 -1.38
CA LYS A 219 -5.29 18.17 -1.18
C LYS A 219 -4.99 18.70 0.23
N THR A 220 -4.96 17.81 1.22
CA THR A 220 -4.89 18.18 2.64
C THR A 220 -3.50 17.96 3.24
N VAL A 221 -2.60 17.31 2.50
CA VAL A 221 -1.21 17.07 2.92
C VAL A 221 -0.49 18.40 3.17
N GLY A 222 0.22 18.49 4.29
CA GLY A 222 0.91 19.72 4.72
C GLY A 222 0.02 20.74 5.44
N LEU A 223 -1.31 20.66 5.31
CA LEU A 223 -2.24 21.55 6.02
C LEU A 223 -2.74 20.94 7.33
N ILE A 224 -3.22 19.70 7.29
CA ILE A 224 -3.79 19.00 8.47
C ILE A 224 -2.97 17.78 8.87
N SER A 225 -2.17 17.25 7.95
CA SER A 225 -1.41 16.03 8.14
C SER A 225 -0.04 16.18 7.52
N LEU A 226 1.00 15.91 8.32
CA LEU A 226 2.36 15.71 7.83
C LEU A 226 2.55 14.22 7.58
N PRO A 227 2.90 13.80 6.35
CA PRO A 227 3.18 12.40 6.06
C PRO A 227 4.25 11.83 6.99
N GLY A 228 4.04 10.60 7.48
CA GLY A 228 4.94 10.00 8.46
C GLY A 228 6.39 9.88 7.99
N ALA A 229 6.62 9.63 6.69
CA ALA A 229 7.97 9.60 6.12
C ALA A 229 8.65 10.98 6.17
N MET A 230 7.92 12.04 5.81
CA MET A 230 8.40 13.42 5.91
C MET A 230 8.69 13.81 7.37
N THR A 231 7.76 13.54 8.30
CA THR A 231 7.98 13.79 9.74
C THR A 231 9.17 12.99 10.27
N GLY A 232 9.33 11.74 9.83
CA GLY A 232 10.46 10.89 10.21
C GLY A 232 11.81 11.43 9.74
N LEU A 233 11.89 11.97 8.51
CA LEU A 233 13.10 12.63 8.02
C LEU A 233 13.44 13.87 8.85
N ILE A 234 12.45 14.70 9.17
CA ILE A 234 12.63 15.91 9.99
C ILE A 234 13.08 15.54 11.41
N MET A 235 12.43 14.56 12.04
CA MET A 235 12.83 14.06 13.37
C MET A 235 14.22 13.42 13.35
N GLY A 236 14.62 12.84 12.21
CA GLY A 236 15.97 12.31 11.98
C GLY A 236 17.02 13.37 11.70
N GLY A 237 16.67 14.67 11.73
CA GLY A 237 17.59 15.79 11.57
C GLY A 237 17.78 16.28 10.13
N ALA A 238 17.01 15.75 9.15
CA ALA A 238 17.03 16.28 7.79
C ALA A 238 16.38 17.68 7.73
N SER A 239 16.78 18.50 6.76
CA SER A 239 16.18 19.82 6.60
C SER A 239 14.70 19.70 6.20
N PRO A 240 13.79 20.52 6.74
CA PRO A 240 12.37 20.49 6.36
C PRO A 240 12.15 20.68 4.86
N LEU A 241 12.99 21.50 4.20
CA LEU A 241 12.87 21.78 2.78
C LEU A 241 13.18 20.54 1.93
N GLU A 242 14.25 19.79 2.25
CA GLU A 242 14.57 18.53 1.57
C GLU A 242 13.46 17.49 1.79
N ALA A 243 12.96 17.37 3.03
CA ALA A 243 11.88 16.44 3.35
C ALA A 243 10.61 16.74 2.54
N ILE A 244 10.27 18.02 2.35
CA ILE A 244 9.12 18.45 1.54
C ILE A 244 9.32 18.10 0.07
N GLN A 245 10.49 18.40 -0.51
CA GLN A 245 10.77 18.12 -1.92
C GLN A 245 10.61 16.64 -2.25
N LEU A 246 11.18 15.76 -1.41
CA LEU A 246 11.07 14.32 -1.56
C LEU A 246 9.62 13.84 -1.39
N GLN A 247 8.89 14.41 -0.42
CA GLN A 247 7.51 14.05 -0.17
C GLN A 247 6.57 14.45 -1.32
N ILE A 248 6.79 15.60 -1.97
CA ILE A 248 6.04 16.02 -3.16
C ILE A 248 6.20 14.99 -4.28
N VAL A 249 7.43 14.53 -4.52
CA VAL A 249 7.68 13.51 -5.55
C VAL A 249 6.97 12.20 -5.19
N VAL A 250 7.09 11.73 -3.94
CA VAL A 250 6.43 10.49 -3.51
C VAL A 250 4.91 10.58 -3.65
N MET A 251 4.29 11.70 -3.29
CA MET A 251 2.83 11.89 -3.44
C MET A 251 2.40 11.83 -4.90
N ASN A 252 3.14 12.48 -5.81
CA ASN A 252 2.88 12.41 -7.24
C ASN A 252 3.01 10.97 -7.78
N MET A 253 4.01 10.22 -7.32
CA MET A 253 4.18 8.82 -7.72
C MET A 253 3.06 7.93 -7.16
N MET A 254 2.60 8.18 -5.93
CA MET A 254 1.50 7.43 -5.32
C MET A 254 0.17 7.63 -6.05
N ILE A 255 -0.20 8.87 -6.38
CA ILE A 255 -1.45 9.14 -7.11
C ILE A 255 -1.39 8.58 -8.54
N GLY A 256 -0.23 8.69 -9.19
CA GLY A 256 0.02 8.09 -10.51
C GLY A 256 -0.10 6.57 -10.47
N ALA A 257 0.57 5.92 -9.52
CA ALA A 257 0.57 4.46 -9.39
C ALA A 257 -0.83 3.91 -9.14
N ALA A 258 -1.58 4.54 -8.24
CA ALA A 258 -2.94 4.15 -7.91
C ALA A 258 -3.91 4.33 -9.08
N THR A 259 -3.77 5.44 -9.82
CA THR A 259 -4.59 5.73 -11.00
C THR A 259 -4.32 4.72 -12.13
N ILE A 260 -3.06 4.48 -12.46
CA ILE A 260 -2.70 3.52 -13.52
C ILE A 260 -3.13 2.10 -13.11
N SER A 261 -2.88 1.70 -11.86
CA SER A 261 -3.26 0.37 -11.37
C SER A 261 -4.77 0.16 -11.42
N SER A 262 -5.56 1.12 -10.93
CA SER A 262 -7.02 1.00 -10.92
C SER A 262 -7.62 0.99 -12.32
N ILE A 263 -7.12 1.83 -13.24
CA ILE A 263 -7.53 1.81 -14.65
C ILE A 263 -7.18 0.46 -15.29
N MET A 264 -5.95 -0.02 -15.11
CA MET A 264 -5.53 -1.33 -15.63
C MET A 264 -6.39 -2.47 -15.08
N ALA A 265 -6.82 -2.38 -13.81
CA ALA A 265 -7.71 -3.36 -13.22
C ALA A 265 -9.08 -3.40 -13.90
N THR A 266 -9.61 -2.25 -14.32
CA THR A 266 -10.89 -2.23 -15.06
C THR A 266 -10.77 -2.90 -16.43
N TYR A 267 -9.67 -2.67 -17.16
CA TYR A 267 -9.39 -3.36 -18.43
C TYR A 267 -9.19 -4.88 -18.25
N LEU A 268 -8.43 -5.30 -17.24
CA LEU A 268 -8.15 -6.71 -16.99
C LEU A 268 -9.34 -7.47 -16.37
N CYS A 269 -10.30 -6.77 -15.77
CA CYS A 269 -11.54 -7.38 -15.30
C CYS A 269 -12.55 -7.68 -16.42
N TRP A 270 -12.48 -7.00 -17.57
CA TRP A 270 -13.47 -7.19 -18.64
C TRP A 270 -13.63 -8.63 -19.13
N PRO A 271 -12.56 -9.39 -19.42
CA PRO A 271 -12.70 -10.77 -19.85
C PRO A 271 -13.30 -11.68 -18.78
N ALA A 272 -13.33 -11.24 -17.51
CA ALA A 272 -13.92 -11.98 -16.42
C ALA A 272 -15.43 -11.73 -16.28
N PHE A 273 -15.96 -10.62 -16.81
CA PHE A 273 -17.39 -10.27 -16.71
C PHE A 273 -18.18 -10.58 -17.99
N PHE A 274 -17.50 -10.67 -19.13
CA PHE A 274 -18.15 -10.85 -20.43
C PHE A 274 -17.61 -12.07 -21.18
N THR A 275 -18.51 -12.78 -21.86
CA THR A 275 -18.13 -13.86 -22.77
C THR A 275 -17.56 -13.30 -24.08
N LYS A 276 -16.93 -14.16 -24.89
CA LYS A 276 -16.46 -13.80 -26.25
C LYS A 276 -17.59 -13.30 -27.17
N ALA A 277 -18.85 -13.64 -26.86
CA ALA A 277 -20.03 -13.22 -27.60
C ALA A 277 -20.66 -11.93 -27.04
N TYR A 278 -19.95 -11.18 -26.18
CA TYR A 278 -20.44 -9.96 -25.53
C TYR A 278 -21.72 -10.15 -24.71
N GLN A 279 -21.83 -11.30 -24.04
CA GLN A 279 -22.88 -11.55 -23.06
C GLN A 279 -22.31 -11.44 -21.65
N LEU A 280 -23.14 -11.01 -20.69
CA LEU A 280 -22.77 -10.99 -19.28
C LEU A 280 -22.63 -12.42 -18.74
N GLU A 281 -21.51 -12.70 -18.09
CA GLU A 281 -21.28 -13.99 -17.43
C GLU A 281 -22.07 -14.04 -16.11
N THR A 282 -23.30 -14.54 -16.17
CA THR A 282 -24.25 -14.58 -15.03
C THR A 282 -23.70 -15.29 -13.79
N LYS A 283 -22.79 -16.27 -13.97
CA LYS A 283 -22.10 -16.99 -12.87
C LYS A 283 -21.32 -16.08 -11.93
N VAL A 284 -20.88 -14.90 -12.40
CA VAL A 284 -20.12 -13.94 -11.59
C VAL A 284 -21.02 -13.10 -10.67
N PHE A 285 -22.29 -12.98 -11.05
CA PHE A 285 -23.27 -12.11 -10.41
C PHE A 285 -24.31 -12.88 -9.58
N SER A 286 -24.41 -14.20 -9.77
CA SER A 286 -25.36 -15.09 -9.08
C SER A 286 -25.02 -15.42 -7.62
N THR A 287 -24.00 -14.79 -7.03
CA THR A 287 -23.62 -14.87 -5.61
C THR A 287 -23.74 -13.50 -4.96
#